data_AF-A0A930LIU6-F1
#
_entry.id   AF-A0A930LIU6-F1
#
_cell.length_a   1.000
_cell.length_b   1.000
_cell.length_c   1.000
_cell.angle_alpha   90.00
_cell.angle_beta   90.00
_cell.angle_gamma   90.00
#
_symmetry.space_group_name_H-M   'P 1'
#
loop_
_entity.id
_entity.type
_entity.pdbx_description
1 polymer ?
#
loop_
_entity_poly.entity_id
_entity_poly.type
_entity_poly.pdbx_seq_one_letter_code
_entity_poly.pdbx_strand_id
1 'polypeptide(L)'
;ILRKAKENCDYLIAGVVHDDVLEVTKGRRPVIPIEERAAIVSHIDYVDEVHVETTPDKLETWKQKPFNVFFKGDDWKGTDKGNALEARFAEVGVEVHYFPYTEHTSSTKLRKVVDLLEAEHDLRVEMRRFAELLGEREYSEAIVAS
;
A
#
# COMPACT_ATOMS: atom_id res chain seq x y z
N ILE A 1 11.90 6.00 1.74
CA ILE A 1 11.49 7.38 1.39
C ILE A 1 11.49 8.31 2.62
N LEU A 2 10.81 7.96 3.71
CA LEU A 2 10.66 8.83 4.90
C LEU A 2 12.00 9.30 5.50
N ARG A 3 12.99 8.41 5.63
CA ARG A 3 14.35 8.79 6.04
C ARG A 3 14.94 9.91 5.18
N LYS A 4 14.91 9.75 3.85
CA LYS A 4 15.41 10.75 2.89
C LYS A 4 14.62 12.05 2.97
N ALA A 5 13.30 11.97 3.15
CA ALA A 5 12.46 13.15 3.34
C ALA A 5 12.89 13.93 4.60
N LYS A 6 13.09 13.24 5.74
CA LYS A 6 13.55 13.86 6.99
C LYS A 6 14.96 14.45 6.88
N GLU A 7 15.86 13.87 6.09
CA GLU A 7 17.17 14.46 5.80
C GLU A 7 17.08 15.78 5.02
N ASN A 8 15.93 16.09 4.42
CA ASN A 8 15.70 17.27 3.59
C ASN A 8 14.61 18.20 4.17
N CYS A 9 14.24 18.04 5.44
CA CYS A 9 13.32 18.96 6.12
C CYS A 9 13.52 18.95 7.64
N ASP A 10 13.18 20.04 8.31
CA ASP A 10 13.25 20.11 9.78
C ASP A 10 12.08 19.38 10.44
N TYR A 11 10.92 19.33 9.77
CA TYR A 11 9.68 18.72 10.26
C TYR A 11 8.97 17.95 9.14
N LEU A 12 8.74 16.65 9.36
CA LEU A 12 8.15 15.72 8.41
C LEU A 12 6.72 15.35 8.83
N ILE A 13 5.75 15.83 8.05
CA ILE A 13 4.36 15.38 8.10
C ILE A 13 4.19 14.20 7.14
N ALA A 14 3.83 13.03 7.66
CA ALA A 14 3.52 11.87 6.86
C ALA A 14 2.02 11.78 6.57
N GLY A 15 1.65 12.00 5.30
CA GLY A 15 0.28 11.81 4.82
C GLY A 15 -0.09 10.33 4.71
N VAL A 16 -1.17 9.92 5.38
CA VAL A 16 -1.73 8.58 5.33
C VAL A 16 -3.13 8.66 4.73
N VAL A 17 -3.28 8.21 3.49
CA VAL A 17 -4.55 8.33 2.75
C VAL A 17 -5.63 7.44 3.36
N HIS A 18 -6.82 8.00 3.58
CA HIS A 18 -8.00 7.29 4.10
C HIS A 18 -8.45 6.15 3.16
N ASP A 19 -9.08 5.11 3.72
CA ASP A 19 -9.49 3.91 2.98
C ASP A 19 -10.44 4.24 1.82
N ASP A 20 -11.44 5.09 2.06
CA ASP A 20 -12.41 5.51 1.04
C ASP A 20 -11.76 6.27 -0.13
N VAL A 21 -10.75 7.10 0.17
CA VAL A 21 -10.03 7.84 -0.88
C VAL A 21 -9.20 6.87 -1.72
N LEU A 22 -8.59 5.85 -1.11
CA LEU A 22 -7.88 4.80 -1.84
C LEU A 22 -8.83 3.96 -2.69
N GLU A 23 -10.01 3.64 -2.19
CA GLU A 23 -11.03 2.91 -2.93
C GLU A 23 -11.46 3.67 -4.19
N VAL A 24 -11.77 4.97 -4.07
CA VAL A 24 -12.14 5.81 -5.22
C VAL A 24 -10.98 5.99 -6.20
N THR A 25 -9.75 6.22 -5.71
CA THR A 25 -8.62 6.60 -6.59
C THR A 25 -7.83 5.42 -7.15
N LYS A 26 -7.90 4.24 -6.51
CA LYS A 26 -7.16 3.02 -6.88
C LYS A 26 -8.06 1.82 -7.15
N GLY A 27 -9.38 1.97 -6.98
CA GLY A 27 -10.37 0.92 -7.20
C GLY A 27 -10.32 -0.21 -6.16
N ARG A 28 -9.69 0.02 -5.01
CA ARG A 28 -9.50 -1.01 -3.98
C ARG A 28 -9.20 -0.43 -2.61
N ARG A 29 -9.72 -1.08 -1.58
CA ARG A 29 -9.35 -0.82 -0.18
C ARG A 29 -7.96 -1.40 0.17
N PRO A 30 -7.22 -0.76 1.09
CA PRO A 30 -6.01 -1.34 1.65
C PRO A 30 -6.34 -2.56 2.53
N VAL A 31 -5.36 -3.45 2.72
CA VAL A 31 -5.50 -4.63 3.60
C VAL A 31 -5.41 -4.21 5.07
N ILE A 32 -4.56 -3.23 5.37
CA ILE A 32 -4.38 -2.67 6.71
C ILE A 32 -5.30 -1.43 6.83
N PRO A 33 -6.25 -1.39 7.79
CA PRO A 33 -7.14 -0.25 8.00
C PRO A 33 -6.40 1.06 8.29
N ILE A 34 -7.09 2.19 8.12
CA ILE A 34 -6.50 3.51 8.31
C ILE A 34 -5.91 3.72 9.71
N GLU A 35 -6.58 3.26 10.77
CA GLU A 35 -6.14 3.44 12.16
C GLU A 35 -4.80 2.76 12.40
N GLU A 36 -4.65 1.52 11.93
CA GLU A 36 -3.43 0.75 12.04
C GLU A 36 -2.30 1.36 11.18
N ARG A 37 -2.61 1.77 9.94
CA ARG A 37 -1.59 2.42 9.08
C ARG A 37 -1.09 3.72 9.68
N ALA A 38 -1.98 4.55 10.22
CA ALA A 38 -1.62 5.79 10.87
C ALA A 38 -0.75 5.54 12.11
N ALA A 39 -1.12 4.55 12.94
CA ALA A 39 -0.34 4.16 14.10
C ALA A 39 1.04 3.60 13.74
N ILE A 40 1.14 2.76 12.70
CA ILE A 40 2.43 2.24 12.22
C ILE A 40 3.33 3.40 11.78
N VAL A 41 2.79 4.34 10.98
CA VAL A 41 3.57 5.46 10.44
C VAL A 41 3.97 6.43 11.55
N SER A 42 3.14 6.66 12.56
CA SER A 42 3.47 7.57 13.67
C SER A 42 4.59 7.06 14.57
N HIS A 43 4.91 5.77 14.53
CA HIS A 43 6.02 5.17 15.28
C HIS A 43 7.30 5.02 14.45
N ILE A 44 7.35 5.58 13.24
CA ILE A 44 8.58 5.62 12.44
C ILE A 44 9.42 6.81 12.91
N ASP A 45 10.65 6.55 13.36
CA ASP A 45 11.58 7.55 13.95
C ASP A 45 11.77 8.85 13.16
N TYR A 46 11.50 8.84 11.86
CA TYR A 46 11.68 9.99 10.96
C TYR A 46 10.43 10.88 10.85
N VAL A 47 9.30 10.44 11.36
CA VAL A 47 7.99 11.09 11.22
C VAL A 47 7.71 11.92 12.47
N ASP A 48 7.52 13.23 12.31
CA ASP A 48 7.18 14.11 13.42
C ASP A 48 5.67 14.21 13.64
N GLU A 49 4.89 14.11 12.56
CA GLU A 49 3.42 14.14 12.60
C GLU A 49 2.82 13.21 11.55
N VAL A 50 1.71 12.54 11.89
CA VAL A 50 0.85 11.85 10.93
C VAL A 50 -0.38 12.68 10.63
N HIS A 51 -0.69 12.84 9.35
CA HIS A 51 -1.93 13.46 8.90
C HIS A 51 -2.74 12.48 8.05
N VAL A 52 -3.98 12.20 8.45
CA VAL A 52 -4.89 11.35 7.67
C VAL A 52 -5.49 12.15 6.53
N GLU A 53 -5.18 11.78 5.30
CA GLU A 53 -5.69 12.47 4.11
C GLU A 53 -7.06 11.92 3.71
N THR A 54 -8.11 12.74 3.86
CA THR A 54 -9.50 12.39 3.54
C THR A 54 -9.96 12.91 2.18
N THR A 55 -9.05 13.52 1.40
CA THR A 55 -9.32 14.08 0.08
C THR A 55 -8.28 13.58 -0.94
N PRO A 56 -8.68 13.33 -2.20
CA PRO A 56 -7.72 13.05 -3.27
C PRO A 56 -6.99 14.31 -3.74
N ASP A 57 -7.50 15.51 -3.43
CA ASP A 57 -6.91 16.77 -3.86
C ASP A 57 -5.79 17.22 -2.90
N LYS A 58 -4.56 17.21 -3.41
CA LYS A 58 -3.37 17.58 -2.64
C LYS A 58 -3.32 19.06 -2.25
N LEU A 59 -4.01 19.95 -2.97
CA LEU A 59 -4.12 21.35 -2.53
C LEU A 59 -5.07 21.50 -1.35
N GLU A 60 -6.12 20.68 -1.26
CA GLU A 60 -6.99 20.67 -0.08
C GLU A 60 -6.25 20.12 1.14
N THR A 61 -5.41 19.09 0.97
CA THR A 61 -4.50 18.62 2.03
C THR A 61 -3.59 19.76 2.50
N TRP A 62 -2.98 20.51 1.57
CA TRP A 62 -2.12 21.64 1.90
C TRP A 62 -2.86 22.77 2.66
N LYS A 63 -4.13 23.05 2.32
CA LYS A 63 -4.94 24.04 3.06
C LYS A 63 -5.18 23.63 4.53
N GLN A 64 -5.30 22.33 4.79
CA GLN A 64 -5.50 21.79 6.14
C GLN A 64 -4.18 21.74 6.92
N LYS A 65 -3.10 21.38 6.22
CA LYS A 65 -1.75 21.26 6.77
C LYS A 65 -0.76 21.90 5.80
N PRO A 66 -0.44 23.20 5.98
CA PRO A 66 0.53 23.87 5.14
C PRO A 66 1.92 23.24 5.25
N PHE A 67 2.58 23.05 4.12
CA PHE A 67 3.96 22.59 4.00
C PHE A 67 4.65 23.36 2.87
N ASN A 68 5.98 23.30 2.83
CA ASN A 68 6.81 24.01 1.83
C ASN A 68 7.36 23.08 0.76
N VAL A 69 7.57 21.80 1.10
CA VAL A 69 8.15 20.80 0.20
C VAL A 69 7.28 19.55 0.23
N PHE A 70 6.97 19.01 -0.95
CA PHE A 70 6.25 17.77 -1.13
C PHE A 70 7.17 16.69 -1.69
N PHE A 71 7.43 15.65 -0.90
CA PHE A 71 8.31 14.55 -1.28
C PHE A 71 7.57 13.42 -1.99
N LYS A 72 8.14 12.91 -3.09
CA LYS A 72 7.55 11.81 -3.86
C LYS A 72 8.59 10.88 -4.47
N GLY A 73 8.19 9.67 -4.88
CA GLY A 73 8.98 8.84 -5.78
C GLY A 73 9.01 9.43 -7.19
N ASP A 74 10.10 9.21 -7.92
CA ASP A 74 10.28 9.66 -9.30
C ASP A 74 9.39 8.93 -10.32
N ASP A 75 8.58 7.95 -9.90
CA ASP A 75 7.56 7.30 -10.70
C ASP A 75 6.46 8.26 -11.20
N TRP A 76 6.40 9.48 -10.65
CA TRP A 76 5.50 10.54 -11.12
C TRP A 76 6.20 11.59 -11.98
N LYS A 77 7.53 11.67 -11.93
CA LYS A 77 8.29 12.73 -12.59
C LYS A 77 8.12 12.64 -14.11
N GLY A 78 7.72 13.75 -14.74
CA GLY A 78 7.50 13.82 -16.18
C GLY A 78 6.19 13.19 -16.67
N THR A 79 5.36 12.65 -15.79
CA THR A 79 3.99 12.21 -16.14
C THR A 79 3.04 13.41 -16.13
N ASP A 80 1.93 13.35 -16.87
CA ASP A 80 0.90 14.40 -16.85
C ASP A 80 0.40 14.72 -15.43
N LYS A 81 0.27 13.68 -14.59
CA LYS A 81 -0.13 13.82 -13.19
C LYS A 81 0.94 14.51 -12.34
N GLY A 82 2.21 14.21 -12.57
CA GLY A 82 3.33 14.86 -11.89
C GLY A 82 3.44 16.33 -12.29
N ASN A 83 3.44 16.61 -13.59
CA ASN A 83 3.53 17.97 -14.13
C ASN A 83 2.36 18.86 -13.65
N ALA A 84 1.13 18.31 -13.64
CA ALA A 84 -0.03 19.01 -13.11
C ALA A 84 0.07 19.28 -11.60
N LEU A 85 0.62 18.32 -10.83
CA LEU A 85 0.83 18.48 -9.40
C LEU A 85 1.88 19.57 -9.11
N GLU A 86 2.99 19.57 -9.84
CA GLU A 86 4.05 20.58 -9.76
C GLU A 86 3.51 21.99 -10.05
N ALA A 87 2.75 22.15 -11.14
CA ALA A 87 2.15 23.42 -11.50
C ALA A 87 1.20 23.93 -10.39
N ARG A 88 0.32 23.07 -9.89
CA ARG A 88 -0.62 23.44 -8.81
C ARG A 88 0.08 23.79 -7.51
N PHE A 89 1.13 23.06 -7.14
CA PHE A 89 1.89 23.37 -5.94
C PHE A 89 2.74 24.64 -6.08
N ALA A 90 3.25 24.94 -7.28
CA ALA A 90 3.95 26.19 -7.54
C ALA A 90 3.07 27.43 -7.31
N GLU A 91 1.76 27.36 -7.57
CA GLU A 91 0.80 28.45 -7.30
C GLU A 91 0.74 28.85 -5.81
N VAL A 92 1.08 27.93 -4.91
CA VAL A 92 1.10 28.15 -3.46
C VAL A 92 2.51 28.14 -2.87
N GLY A 93 3.54 28.20 -3.72
CA GLY A 93 4.94 28.25 -3.30
C GLY A 93 5.47 26.93 -2.72
N VAL A 94 4.88 25.79 -3.10
CA VAL A 94 5.33 24.46 -2.68
C VAL A 94 6.22 23.84 -3.75
N GLU A 95 7.38 23.36 -3.32
CA GLU A 95 8.33 22.64 -4.19
C GLU A 95 8.05 21.13 -4.17
N VAL A 96 8.19 20.45 -5.31
CA VAL A 96 8.09 18.99 -5.39
C VAL A 96 9.49 18.39 -5.52
N HIS A 97 9.87 17.56 -4.55
CA HIS A 97 11.16 16.88 -4.55
C HIS A 97 10.97 15.37 -4.76
N TYR A 98 11.54 14.87 -5.87
CA TYR A 98 11.50 13.46 -6.22
C TYR A 98 12.73 12.68 -5.72
N PHE A 99 12.48 11.51 -5.15
CA PHE A 99 13.50 10.52 -4.81
C PHE A 99 13.47 9.35 -5.79
N PRO A 100 14.62 8.74 -6.12
CA PRO A 100 14.66 7.52 -6.91
C PRO A 100 13.77 6.43 -6.31
N TYR A 101 12.91 5.86 -7.14
CA TYR A 101 12.01 4.79 -6.75
C TYR A 101 12.79 3.60 -6.19
N THR A 102 12.40 3.14 -5.00
CA THR A 102 12.95 1.92 -4.40
C THR A 102 12.23 0.70 -4.96
N GLU A 103 12.87 -0.03 -5.88
CA GLU A 103 12.24 -1.16 -6.62
C GLU A 103 11.97 -2.44 -5.80
N HIS A 104 12.59 -2.59 -4.63
CA HIS A 104 12.73 -3.91 -4.02
C HIS A 104 11.41 -4.48 -3.45
N THR A 105 10.58 -3.67 -2.78
CA THR A 105 9.36 -4.14 -2.09
C THR A 105 8.17 -3.25 -2.38
N SER A 106 7.06 -3.83 -2.83
CA SER A 106 5.79 -3.11 -3.07
C SER A 106 4.61 -3.86 -2.49
N SER A 107 3.56 -3.13 -2.10
CA SER A 107 2.32 -3.71 -1.59
C SER A 107 1.63 -4.62 -2.62
N THR A 108 1.77 -4.33 -3.91
CA THR A 108 1.29 -5.20 -4.99
C THR A 108 2.00 -6.55 -4.97
N LYS A 109 3.33 -6.59 -4.79
CA LYS A 109 4.08 -7.84 -4.71
C LYS A 109 3.70 -8.62 -3.44
N LEU A 110 3.62 -7.96 -2.29
CA LEU A 110 3.26 -8.60 -1.03
C LEU A 110 1.86 -9.21 -1.08
N ARG A 111 0.89 -8.47 -1.63
CA ARG A 111 -0.49 -8.95 -1.76
C ARG A 111 -0.57 -10.22 -2.61
N LYS A 112 0.09 -10.24 -3.78
CA LYS A 112 0.15 -11.44 -4.62
C LYS A 112 0.69 -12.66 -3.87
N VAL A 113 1.67 -12.47 -3.00
CA VAL A 113 2.21 -13.57 -2.17
C VAL A 113 1.17 -14.06 -1.17
N VAL A 114 0.46 -13.14 -0.48
CA VAL A 114 -0.62 -13.50 0.45
C VAL A 114 -1.75 -14.24 -0.27
N ASP A 115 -2.23 -13.71 -1.40
CA ASP A 115 -3.32 -14.31 -2.18
C ASP A 115 -2.96 -15.75 -2.61
N LEU A 116 -1.70 -16.00 -3.00
CA LEU A 116 -1.22 -17.33 -3.38
C LEU A 116 -1.17 -18.29 -2.19
N LEU A 117 -0.75 -17.82 -1.01
CA LEU A 117 -0.67 -18.63 0.20
C LEU A 117 -2.07 -19.00 0.72
N GLU A 118 -3.03 -18.09 0.64
CA GLU A 118 -4.43 -18.36 0.99
C GLU A 118 -5.04 -19.41 0.03
N ALA A 119 -4.85 -19.23 -1.28
CA ALA A 119 -5.33 -20.20 -2.27
C ALA A 119 -4.71 -21.60 -2.08
N GLU A 120 -3.41 -21.67 -1.77
CA GLU A 120 -2.76 -22.95 -1.47
C GLU A 120 -3.33 -23.61 -0.21
N HIS A 121 -3.58 -22.81 0.84
CA HIS A 121 -4.17 -23.30 2.08
C HIS A 121 -5.56 -23.90 1.84
N ASP A 122 -6.42 -23.17 1.11
CA ASP A 122 -7.79 -23.61 0.81
C ASP A 122 -7.80 -24.92 0.01
N LEU A 123 -6.94 -25.03 -1.02
CA LEU A 123 -6.77 -26.26 -1.79
C LEU A 123 -6.32 -27.43 -0.90
N ARG A 124 -5.36 -27.21 0.02
CA ARG A 124 -4.90 -28.26 0.95
C ARG A 124 -6.01 -28.71 1.90
N VAL A 125 -6.85 -27.79 2.37
CA VAL A 125 -8.01 -28.11 3.23
C VAL A 125 -9.04 -28.93 2.44
N GLU A 126 -9.33 -28.56 1.20
CA GLU A 126 -10.26 -29.28 0.34
C GLU A 126 -9.74 -30.68 -0.02
N MET A 127 -8.46 -30.80 -0.40
CA MET A 127 -7.81 -32.09 -0.67
C MET A 127 -7.83 -33.01 0.54
N ARG A 128 -7.62 -32.47 1.75
CA ARG A 128 -7.71 -33.27 2.99
C ARG A 128 -9.13 -33.78 3.22
N ARG A 129 -10.14 -32.92 3.07
CA ARG A 129 -11.56 -33.34 3.19
C ARG A 129 -11.91 -34.42 2.16
N PHE A 130 -11.44 -34.28 0.93
CA PHE A 130 -11.65 -35.27 -0.11
C PHE A 130 -10.96 -36.60 0.20
N ALA A 131 -9.72 -36.56 0.70
CA ALA A 131 -8.99 -37.74 1.13
C ALA A 131 -9.66 -38.46 2.32
N GLU A 132 -10.24 -37.70 3.27
CA GLU A 132 -11.03 -38.26 4.38
C GLU A 132 -12.31 -38.94 3.87
N LEU A 133 -13.03 -38.30 2.93
CA LEU A 133 -14.22 -38.87 2.29
C LEU A 133 -13.93 -40.12 1.47
N LEU A 134 -12.79 -40.18 0.79
CA LEU A 134 -12.32 -41.37 0.07
C LEU A 134 -11.80 -42.45 1.02
N GLY A 135 -11.21 -42.06 2.15
CA GLY A 135 -10.72 -42.95 3.21
C GLY A 135 -11.83 -43.71 3.94
N GLU A 136 -13.09 -43.27 3.84
CA GLU A 136 -14.27 -44.01 4.32
C GLU A 136 -14.87 -44.95 3.24
N ARG A 137 -14.34 -45.02 2.02
CA ARG A 137 -14.97 -45.79 0.93
C ARG A 137 -14.15 -46.80 0.13
N GLU A 138 -12.84 -46.97 0.31
CA GLU A 138 -12.17 -48.06 -0.44
C GLU A 138 -10.82 -48.51 0.13
N TYR A 139 -10.86 -49.53 0.99
CA TYR A 139 -9.87 -50.61 1.00
C TYR A 139 -10.61 -51.92 1.31
N SER A 140 -11.52 -52.34 0.42
CA SER A 140 -11.96 -53.75 0.42
C SER A 140 -11.64 -54.49 -0.87
N GLU A 141 -11.69 -53.89 -2.06
CA GLU A 141 -11.44 -54.66 -3.29
C GLU A 141 -10.84 -53.82 -4.41
N ALA A 142 -9.50 -53.78 -4.48
CA ALA A 142 -8.81 -53.57 -5.76
C ALA A 142 -7.60 -54.50 -5.81
N ILE A 143 -7.90 -55.76 -6.13
CA ILE A 143 -6.93 -56.73 -6.64
C ILE A 143 -6.42 -56.17 -7.96
N VAL A 144 -5.16 -55.76 -8.02
CA VAL A 144 -4.47 -55.59 -9.30
C VAL A 144 -3.97 -56.96 -9.74
N ALA A 145 -4.69 -57.58 -10.67
CA ALA A 145 -4.26 -58.77 -11.39
C ALA A 145 -3.53 -58.35 -12.68
N SER A 146 -2.28 -58.85 -12.80
CA SER A 146 -1.33 -58.89 -13.93
C SER A 146 -1.22 -57.68 -14.86
#